data_AF-A0A6H1ZSX6-F1
#
_entry.id   AF-A0A6H1ZSX6-F1
#
_cell.length_a   1.000
_cell.length_b   1.000
_cell.length_c   1.000
_cell.angle_alpha   90.00
_cell.angle_beta   90.00
_cell.angle_gamma   90.00
#
_symmetry.space_group_name_H-M   'P 1'
#
loop_
_entity.id
_entity.type
_entity.pdbx_description
1 polymer ?
#
loop_
_entity_poly.entity_id
_entity_poly.type
_entity_poly.pdbx_seq_one_letter_code
_entity_poly.pdbx_strand_id
1 'polypeptide(L)'
;MTNYFTIKGFNQSAFAELMNSDGRLKVEMPDGATGLTDNQLRATAVPVSQVSGANWSVYVSGAGVSVGATLLNGDGNSLDPRDRNWTIAETVAVAGSLDTVKAVGIARQTNSTAVSDGDNQRIATDDLGRQLTRPIQVRDLITTAYAVLTTGTETTLVSAVVGSYLDLVYIMGANNSDVAVTVDLRAATAGNVVMTLQVPANGTTGIACPVPLPQGDTGNNWTADMGDITGTSVFLTALFSREI
;
A
#
# COMPACT_ATOMS: atom_id res chain seq x y z
N MET A 1 -67.67 -49.75 26.26
CA MET A 1 -68.97 -49.83 25.57
C MET A 1 -69.39 -48.41 25.28
N THR A 2 -69.34 -47.97 24.03
CA THR A 2 -69.64 -46.57 23.68
C THR A 2 -71.10 -46.50 23.25
N ASN A 3 -71.95 -46.00 24.15
CA ASN A 3 -73.36 -45.78 23.90
C ASN A 3 -73.52 -44.55 22.99
N TYR A 4 -73.68 -44.76 21.69
CA TYR A 4 -74.15 -43.70 20.82
C TYR A 4 -75.66 -43.79 20.69
N PHE A 5 -76.33 -42.73 21.12
CA PHE A 5 -77.74 -42.50 20.84
C PHE A 5 -77.90 -42.22 19.35
N THR A 6 -78.40 -43.20 18.59
CA THR A 6 -78.67 -43.05 17.16
C THR A 6 -80.14 -42.66 17.00
N ILE A 7 -80.42 -41.40 16.72
CA ILE A 7 -81.76 -40.96 16.31
C ILE A 7 -81.95 -41.37 14.86
N LYS A 8 -82.79 -42.37 14.60
CA LYS A 8 -83.25 -42.73 13.26
C LYS A 8 -84.63 -42.10 13.04
N GLY A 9 -84.84 -41.37 11.94
CA GLY A 9 -86.16 -40.82 11.58
C GLY A 9 -86.24 -39.34 11.19
N PHE A 10 -85.16 -38.70 10.72
CA PHE A 10 -85.24 -37.30 10.26
C PHE A 10 -86.17 -37.08 9.04
N ASN A 11 -86.53 -38.14 8.31
CA ASN A 11 -87.40 -38.03 7.13
C ASN A 11 -88.90 -37.84 7.45
N GLN A 12 -89.31 -37.90 8.72
CA GLN A 12 -90.71 -37.67 9.14
C GLN A 12 -90.87 -36.69 10.32
N SER A 13 -89.80 -35.95 10.68
CA SER A 13 -89.88 -34.91 11.70
C SER A 13 -90.13 -33.54 11.06
N ALA A 14 -90.56 -32.55 11.84
CA ALA A 14 -90.70 -31.16 11.38
C ALA A 14 -89.37 -30.56 10.85
N PHE A 15 -88.22 -31.22 11.07
CA PHE A 15 -86.93 -30.83 10.51
C PHE A 15 -86.72 -31.33 9.07
N ALA A 16 -87.57 -32.22 8.55
CA ALA A 16 -87.49 -32.69 7.17
C ALA A 16 -87.62 -31.53 6.17
N GLU A 17 -88.36 -30.48 6.53
CA GLU A 17 -88.51 -29.30 5.68
C GLU A 17 -87.23 -28.44 5.62
N LEU A 18 -86.41 -28.48 6.68
CA LEU A 18 -85.17 -27.70 6.81
C LEU A 18 -83.95 -28.39 6.17
N MET A 19 -84.10 -29.61 5.64
CA MET A 19 -82.99 -30.39 5.09
C MET A 19 -83.21 -30.68 3.59
N ASN A 20 -82.13 -30.64 2.82
CA ASN A 20 -82.08 -31.11 1.44
C ASN A 20 -82.07 -32.63 1.39
N SER A 21 -82.43 -33.21 0.24
CA SER A 21 -82.41 -34.67 0.02
C SER A 21 -81.01 -35.29 0.12
N ASP A 22 -79.95 -34.48 0.10
CA ASP A 22 -78.56 -34.89 0.28
C ASP A 22 -78.11 -34.88 1.77
N GLY A 23 -78.99 -34.52 2.69
CA GLY A 23 -78.73 -34.51 4.13
C GLY A 23 -78.04 -33.25 4.66
N ARG A 24 -78.03 -32.14 3.90
CA ARG A 24 -77.55 -30.82 4.37
C ARG A 24 -78.71 -29.87 4.70
N LEU A 25 -78.47 -28.85 5.55
CA LEU A 25 -79.46 -27.81 5.85
C LEU A 25 -79.82 -27.04 4.57
N LYS A 26 -81.12 -26.83 4.30
CA LYS A 26 -81.60 -25.91 3.28
C LYS A 26 -81.24 -24.49 3.67
N VAL A 27 -80.46 -23.84 2.81
CA VAL A 27 -80.24 -22.39 2.87
C VAL A 27 -80.94 -21.82 1.66
N GLU A 28 -82.17 -21.34 1.85
CA GLU A 28 -82.89 -20.60 0.82
C GLU A 28 -82.38 -19.16 0.81
N MET A 29 -82.00 -18.69 -0.37
CA MET A 29 -81.71 -17.27 -0.56
C MET A 29 -82.99 -16.57 -1.00
N PRO A 30 -83.22 -15.31 -0.59
CA PRO A 30 -84.37 -14.53 -1.04
C PRO A 30 -84.44 -14.46 -2.57
N ASP A 31 -85.64 -14.42 -3.14
CA ASP A 31 -85.83 -14.23 -4.58
C ASP A 31 -85.06 -12.99 -5.06
N GLY A 32 -84.18 -13.19 -6.04
CA GLY A 32 -83.29 -12.15 -6.59
C GLY A 32 -81.87 -12.12 -6.02
N ALA A 33 -81.56 -12.91 -4.98
CA ALA A 33 -80.20 -13.10 -4.52
C ALA A 33 -79.47 -14.10 -5.42
N THR A 34 -78.57 -13.60 -6.28
CA THR A 34 -77.55 -14.44 -6.91
C THR A 34 -76.54 -14.78 -5.82
N GLY A 35 -76.47 -16.04 -5.41
CA GLY A 35 -75.54 -16.45 -4.35
C GLY A 35 -74.12 -16.01 -4.61
N LEU A 36 -73.34 -15.87 -3.53
CA LEU A 36 -71.92 -15.59 -3.65
C LEU A 36 -71.29 -16.68 -4.52
N THR A 37 -70.67 -16.27 -5.62
CA THR A 37 -69.87 -17.16 -6.46
C THR A 37 -68.69 -17.70 -5.63
N ASP A 38 -68.12 -18.85 -5.99
CA ASP A 38 -66.96 -19.42 -5.27
C ASP A 38 -65.79 -18.40 -5.15
N ASN A 39 -65.67 -17.48 -6.12
CA ASN A 39 -64.72 -16.37 -6.09
C ASN A 39 -65.00 -15.30 -5.02
N GLN A 40 -66.25 -15.12 -4.62
CA GLN A 40 -66.63 -14.17 -3.57
C GLN A 40 -66.56 -14.80 -2.17
N LEU A 41 -66.68 -16.14 -2.08
CA LEU A 41 -66.57 -16.90 -0.83
C LEU A 41 -65.12 -17.18 -0.43
N ARG A 42 -64.21 -17.28 -1.41
CA ARG A 42 -62.77 -17.34 -1.15
C ARG A 42 -62.26 -15.92 -0.90
N ALA A 43 -61.89 -15.61 0.34
CA ALA A 43 -61.14 -14.39 0.64
C ALA A 43 -59.90 -14.36 -0.27
N THR A 44 -59.89 -13.49 -1.28
CA THR A 44 -58.72 -13.28 -2.12
C THR A 44 -57.57 -12.87 -1.22
N ALA A 45 -56.41 -13.51 -1.36
CA ALA A 45 -55.23 -13.14 -0.61
C ALA A 45 -54.97 -11.64 -0.81
N VAL A 46 -54.98 -10.86 0.28
CA VAL A 46 -54.60 -9.45 0.23
C VAL A 46 -53.09 -9.43 0.00
N PRO A 47 -52.60 -8.99 -1.18
CA PRO A 47 -51.16 -8.93 -1.41
C PRO A 47 -50.55 -7.93 -0.45
N VAL A 48 -49.77 -8.41 0.50
CA VAL A 48 -48.93 -7.55 1.35
C VAL A 48 -47.65 -7.28 0.57
N SER A 49 -47.62 -6.20 -0.19
CA SER A 49 -46.39 -5.68 -0.77
C SER A 49 -45.76 -4.70 0.21
N GLN A 50 -44.51 -4.97 0.62
CA GLN A 50 -43.72 -3.99 1.36
C GLN A 50 -43.45 -2.79 0.44
N VAL A 51 -43.95 -1.61 0.82
CA VAL A 51 -43.63 -0.36 0.12
C VAL A 51 -42.25 0.08 0.60
N SER A 52 -41.24 -0.13 -0.23
CA SER A 52 -39.88 0.37 0.02
C SER A 52 -39.91 1.88 0.27
N GLY A 53 -39.32 2.33 1.39
CA GLY A 53 -39.24 3.74 1.78
C GLY A 53 -40.19 4.20 2.89
N ALA A 54 -41.19 3.39 3.28
CA ALA A 54 -42.00 3.68 4.46
C ALA A 54 -41.28 3.22 5.74
N ASN A 55 -40.85 4.15 6.58
CA ASN A 55 -40.21 3.91 7.88
C ASN A 55 -41.12 3.22 8.92
N TRP A 56 -42.36 2.91 8.55
CA TRP A 56 -43.33 2.21 9.38
C TRP A 56 -43.21 0.68 9.26
N SER A 57 -42.49 0.15 8.26
CA SER A 57 -42.42 -1.29 8.00
C SER A 57 -41.17 -1.96 8.61
N VAL A 58 -40.84 -1.65 9.88
CA VAL A 58 -39.65 -2.05 10.66
C VAL A 58 -38.56 -0.97 10.67
N TYR A 59 -38.54 -0.18 11.74
CA TYR A 59 -37.42 0.68 12.12
C TYR A 59 -36.64 -0.01 13.25
N VAL A 60 -35.45 -0.54 12.96
CA VAL A 60 -34.56 -1.08 13.99
C VAL A 60 -33.78 0.08 14.59
N SER A 61 -34.26 0.65 15.70
CA SER A 61 -33.65 1.84 16.33
C SER A 61 -32.40 1.54 17.17
N GLY A 62 -31.91 0.30 17.14
CA GLY A 62 -30.78 -0.15 17.92
C GLY A 62 -30.73 -1.66 17.95
N ALA A 63 -29.61 -2.22 17.57
CA ALA A 63 -29.35 -3.63 17.76
C ALA A 63 -28.49 -3.80 19.03
N GLY A 64 -29.14 -4.11 20.15
CA GLY A 64 -28.46 -4.44 21.41
C GLY A 64 -27.79 -5.82 21.41
N VAL A 65 -27.87 -6.55 20.29
CA VAL A 65 -27.24 -7.84 20.02
C VAL A 65 -26.63 -7.78 18.62
N SER A 66 -25.54 -8.52 18.37
CA SER A 66 -24.84 -8.43 17.09
C SER A 66 -25.79 -8.81 15.95
N VAL A 67 -26.20 -7.81 15.16
CA VAL A 67 -26.68 -8.08 13.81
C VAL A 67 -25.47 -8.60 13.08
N GLY A 68 -25.55 -9.82 12.56
CA GLY A 68 -24.65 -10.24 11.50
C GLY A 68 -24.94 -9.33 10.30
N ALA A 69 -24.32 -8.16 10.28
CA ALA A 69 -24.35 -7.25 9.14
C ALA A 69 -23.45 -7.90 8.09
N THR A 70 -24.04 -8.84 7.36
CA THR A 70 -23.41 -9.32 6.13
C THR A 70 -23.37 -8.13 5.20
N LEU A 71 -22.16 -7.65 4.89
CA LEU A 71 -21.97 -6.64 3.86
C LEU A 71 -22.43 -7.28 2.55
N LEU A 72 -23.53 -6.80 1.99
CA LEU A 72 -23.99 -7.20 0.68
C LEU A 72 -23.27 -6.36 -0.37
N ASN A 73 -22.90 -6.94 -1.50
CA ASN A 73 -22.47 -6.13 -2.65
C ASN A 73 -23.68 -5.44 -3.30
N GLY A 74 -23.44 -4.63 -4.34
CA GLY A 74 -24.51 -3.99 -5.12
C GLY A 74 -25.52 -4.96 -5.73
N ASP A 75 -25.21 -6.26 -5.79
CA ASP A 75 -26.07 -7.33 -6.29
C ASP A 75 -26.80 -8.09 -5.18
N GLY A 76 -26.67 -7.65 -3.91
CA GLY A 76 -27.34 -8.29 -2.77
C GLY A 76 -26.70 -9.60 -2.29
N ASN A 77 -25.52 -9.96 -2.78
CA ASN A 77 -24.81 -11.17 -2.37
C ASN A 77 -23.96 -10.93 -1.12
N SER A 78 -23.97 -11.90 -0.21
CA SER A 78 -23.13 -11.93 0.98
C SER A 78 -21.65 -11.88 0.62
N LEU A 79 -20.95 -10.84 1.07
CA LEU A 79 -19.50 -10.81 1.01
C LEU A 79 -18.94 -11.52 2.24
N ASP A 80 -18.40 -12.74 2.06
CA ASP A 80 -17.58 -13.35 3.10
C ASP A 80 -16.26 -12.56 3.19
N PRO A 81 -15.96 -11.92 4.33
CA PRO A 81 -14.73 -11.16 4.51
C PRO A 81 -13.46 -12.03 4.41
N ARG A 82 -13.58 -13.37 4.43
CA ARG A 82 -12.45 -14.30 4.32
C ARG A 82 -12.09 -14.66 2.88
N ASP A 83 -12.99 -14.42 1.92
CA ASP A 83 -12.84 -14.93 0.55
C ASP A 83 -12.30 -13.92 -0.47
N ARG A 84 -12.04 -12.66 -0.08
CA ARG A 84 -11.51 -11.67 -1.03
C ARG A 84 -10.37 -10.83 -0.46
N ASN A 85 -9.29 -10.72 -1.25
CA ASN A 85 -8.37 -9.59 -1.20
C ASN A 85 -9.18 -8.33 -1.51
N TRP A 86 -9.65 -7.64 -0.48
CA TRP A 86 -10.40 -6.41 -0.63
C TRP A 86 -9.45 -5.32 -1.11
N THR A 87 -9.44 -5.07 -2.42
CA THR A 87 -8.76 -3.90 -2.98
C THR A 87 -9.68 -2.71 -2.75
N ILE A 88 -9.39 -1.93 -1.71
CA ILE A 88 -10.08 -0.67 -1.46
C ILE A 88 -9.50 0.33 -2.48
N ALA A 89 -10.24 0.57 -3.56
CA ALA A 89 -9.82 1.43 -4.67
C ALA A 89 -10.06 2.94 -4.39
N GLU A 90 -10.75 3.28 -3.29
CA GLU A 90 -11.08 4.65 -2.92
C GLU A 90 -10.59 4.97 -1.50
N THR A 91 -10.17 6.21 -1.26
CA THR A 91 -9.67 6.66 0.04
C THR A 91 -10.78 6.54 1.09
N VAL A 92 -10.71 5.53 1.96
CA VAL A 92 -11.58 5.42 3.13
C VAL A 92 -11.13 6.46 4.15
N ALA A 93 -11.91 7.53 4.31
CA ALA A 93 -11.73 8.47 5.40
C ALA A 93 -12.05 7.75 6.72
N VAL A 94 -11.02 7.35 7.46
CA VAL A 94 -11.18 6.78 8.80
C VAL A 94 -11.27 7.93 9.79
N ALA A 95 -12.47 8.19 10.32
CA ALA A 95 -12.66 9.14 11.40
C ALA A 95 -12.26 8.48 12.74
N GLY A 96 -11.02 8.73 13.18
CA GLY A 96 -10.47 8.22 14.44
C GLY A 96 -8.95 8.30 14.48
N SER A 97 -8.35 8.17 15.66
CA SER A 97 -6.90 8.02 15.80
C SER A 97 -6.46 6.80 14.98
N LEU A 98 -5.69 7.03 13.91
CA LEU A 98 -5.10 6.01 13.06
C LEU A 98 -4.07 5.21 13.87
N ASP A 99 -4.52 4.29 14.71
CA ASP A 99 -3.62 3.41 15.46
C ASP A 99 -2.93 2.38 14.54
N THR A 100 -3.47 2.14 13.34
CA THR A 100 -2.95 1.11 12.43
C THR A 100 -3.22 1.38 10.94
N VAL A 101 -2.75 2.51 10.40
CA VAL A 101 -1.95 2.31 9.17
C VAL A 101 -0.65 1.78 9.72
N LYS A 102 -0.55 0.45 9.88
CA LYS A 102 0.73 -0.20 10.20
C LYS A 102 1.64 0.14 9.03
N ALA A 103 2.35 1.25 9.11
CA ALA A 103 3.59 1.46 8.41
C ALA A 103 4.55 0.41 8.98
N VAL A 104 4.39 -0.85 8.52
CA VAL A 104 5.24 -1.95 8.93
C VAL A 104 6.61 -1.61 8.38
N GLY A 105 7.44 -1.03 9.24
CA GLY A 105 8.87 -0.96 9.00
C GLY A 105 9.34 -2.39 8.75
N ILE A 106 9.88 -2.64 7.57
CA ILE A 106 10.45 -3.96 7.27
C ILE A 106 11.85 -3.95 7.85
N ALA A 107 12.09 -4.78 8.86
CA ALA A 107 13.45 -5.09 9.28
C ALA A 107 14.14 -5.87 8.15
N ARG A 108 15.31 -5.40 7.69
CA ARG A 108 16.00 -5.97 6.53
C ARG A 108 17.38 -6.48 6.89
N GLN A 109 17.72 -7.65 6.33
CA GLN A 109 19.08 -8.21 6.35
C GLN A 109 19.78 -8.09 4.98
N THR A 110 19.07 -7.64 3.94
CA THR A 110 19.58 -7.48 2.56
C THR A 110 19.11 -6.16 1.92
N ASN A 111 19.87 -5.64 0.95
CA ASN A 111 19.58 -4.39 0.25
C ASN A 111 18.24 -4.47 -0.50
N SER A 112 17.53 -3.33 -0.64
CA SER A 112 16.34 -3.23 -1.48
C SER A 112 16.71 -3.24 -2.94
N THR A 113 15.91 -3.95 -3.75
CA THR A 113 15.86 -3.67 -5.18
C THR A 113 15.43 -2.23 -5.37
N ALA A 114 16.02 -1.56 -6.36
CA ALA A 114 15.59 -0.23 -6.78
C ALA A 114 14.09 -0.25 -7.11
N VAL A 115 13.40 0.82 -6.77
CA VAL A 115 11.98 1.05 -7.04
C VAL A 115 11.85 2.15 -8.09
N SER A 116 10.81 2.11 -8.91
CA SER A 116 10.61 3.11 -9.96
C SER A 116 10.17 4.45 -9.36
N ASP A 117 10.31 5.52 -10.13
CA ASP A 117 9.76 6.81 -9.73
C ASP A 117 8.23 6.73 -9.52
N GLY A 118 7.74 7.33 -8.44
CA GLY A 118 6.34 7.27 -8.03
C GLY A 118 5.89 5.95 -7.36
N ASP A 119 6.73 4.93 -7.27
CA ASP A 119 6.38 3.68 -6.58
C ASP A 119 6.35 3.85 -5.04
N ASN A 120 5.49 3.06 -4.39
CA ASN A 120 5.36 3.05 -2.94
C ASN A 120 6.66 2.59 -2.26
N GLN A 121 7.32 3.48 -1.52
CA GLN A 121 8.46 3.13 -0.67
C GLN A 121 8.01 2.83 0.76
N ARG A 122 8.59 1.77 1.34
CA ARG A 122 8.39 1.44 2.76
C ARG A 122 9.57 1.97 3.56
N ILE A 123 9.27 2.59 4.70
CA ILE A 123 10.29 3.04 5.65
C ILE A 123 11.03 1.81 6.19
N ALA A 124 12.37 1.83 6.14
CA ALA A 124 13.19 0.82 6.79
C ALA A 124 13.41 1.21 8.25
N THR A 125 13.25 0.25 9.16
CA THR A 125 13.57 0.43 10.58
C THR A 125 14.58 -0.62 11.03
N ASP A 126 15.32 -0.33 12.09
CA ASP A 126 16.11 -1.35 12.78
C ASP A 126 15.23 -2.27 13.64
N ASP A 127 15.85 -3.24 14.32
CA ASP A 127 15.20 -4.18 15.23
C ASP A 127 14.60 -3.53 16.49
N LEU A 128 14.93 -2.26 16.73
CA LEU A 128 14.40 -1.43 17.81
C LEU A 128 13.35 -0.41 17.31
N GLY A 129 12.97 -0.45 16.03
CA GLY A 129 11.95 0.42 15.45
C GLY A 129 12.41 1.84 15.11
N ARG A 130 13.71 2.13 15.17
CA ARG A 130 14.26 3.43 14.74
C ARG A 130 14.32 3.49 13.23
N GLN A 131 13.99 4.64 12.64
CA GLN A 131 14.13 4.85 11.20
C GLN A 131 15.60 4.72 10.80
N LEU A 132 15.87 3.85 9.83
CA LEU A 132 17.17 3.72 9.21
C LEU A 132 17.31 4.77 8.10
N THR A 133 17.97 5.87 8.43
CA THR A 133 18.43 6.83 7.42
C THR A 133 19.85 6.45 7.01
N ARG A 134 20.07 6.18 5.71
CA ARG A 134 21.42 6.03 5.16
C ARG A 134 21.87 7.40 4.62
N PRO A 135 22.86 8.07 5.25
CA PRO A 135 23.16 9.47 4.93
C PRO A 135 23.79 9.74 3.55
N ILE A 136 24.23 8.70 2.84
CA ILE A 136 24.89 8.84 1.52
C ILE A 136 24.08 8.01 0.52
N GLN A 137 24.60 6.84 0.13
CA GLN A 137 23.98 5.96 -0.86
C GLN A 137 23.96 4.50 -0.40
N VAL A 138 23.27 3.66 -1.16
CA VAL A 138 23.40 2.21 -1.03
C VAL A 138 24.84 1.80 -1.39
N ARG A 139 25.39 0.78 -0.70
CA ARG A 139 26.78 0.34 -0.90
C ARG A 139 27.12 0.03 -2.37
N ASP A 140 26.14 -0.47 -3.11
CA ASP A 140 26.31 -0.83 -4.53
C ASP A 140 26.48 0.41 -5.44
N LEU A 141 26.08 1.59 -4.97
CA LEU A 141 26.28 2.88 -5.61
C LEU A 141 27.46 3.65 -4.99
N ILE A 142 28.28 3.01 -4.15
CA ILE A 142 29.51 3.61 -3.63
C ILE A 142 30.69 3.03 -4.39
N THR A 143 31.53 3.91 -4.95
CA THR A 143 32.76 3.52 -5.66
C THR A 143 33.97 4.06 -4.91
N THR A 144 34.99 3.23 -4.71
CA THR A 144 36.28 3.65 -4.15
C THR A 144 37.31 3.70 -5.25
N ALA A 145 38.17 4.72 -5.23
CA ALA A 145 39.20 4.92 -6.23
C ALA A 145 40.56 5.18 -5.59
N TYR A 146 41.62 4.75 -6.26
CA TYR A 146 43.01 4.88 -5.82
C TYR A 146 43.87 5.36 -6.98
N ALA A 147 44.71 6.36 -6.73
CA ALA A 147 45.66 6.86 -7.73
C ALA A 147 47.00 7.24 -7.07
N VAL A 148 48.06 7.24 -7.85
CA VAL A 148 49.39 7.70 -7.42
C VAL A 148 49.85 8.79 -8.38
N LEU A 149 50.13 9.98 -7.85
CA LEU A 149 50.66 11.12 -8.59
C LEU A 149 52.18 11.18 -8.44
N THR A 150 52.93 11.25 -9.54
CA THR A 150 54.42 11.21 -9.51
C THR A 150 55.15 12.20 -10.40
N THR A 151 54.51 12.76 -11.43
CA THR A 151 55.22 13.46 -12.54
C THR A 151 54.50 14.71 -13.04
N GLY A 152 53.74 15.37 -12.16
CA GLY A 152 52.97 16.58 -12.50
C GLY A 152 52.02 16.45 -13.69
N THR A 153 51.69 15.22 -14.07
CA THR A 153 50.75 14.90 -15.14
C THR A 153 49.41 14.57 -14.50
N GLU A 154 48.36 15.22 -14.98
CA GLU A 154 47.00 14.93 -14.57
C GLU A 154 46.70 13.42 -14.72
N THR A 155 46.27 12.81 -13.62
CA THR A 155 46.05 11.38 -13.53
C THR A 155 44.58 11.11 -13.29
N THR A 156 44.03 10.09 -13.97
CA THR A 156 42.66 9.64 -13.71
C THR A 156 42.56 9.02 -12.31
N LEU A 157 41.68 9.59 -11.49
CA LEU A 157 41.37 9.10 -10.15
C LEU A 157 40.29 8.02 -10.20
N VAL A 158 39.18 8.27 -10.89
CA VAL A 158 38.13 7.27 -11.15
C VAL A 158 37.71 7.34 -12.62
N SER A 159 37.49 6.19 -13.25
CA SER A 159 37.05 6.12 -14.64
C SER A 159 35.62 6.64 -14.81
N ALA A 160 35.33 7.17 -16.00
CA ALA A 160 34.01 7.61 -16.39
C ALA A 160 32.98 6.47 -16.35
N VAL A 161 31.75 6.80 -15.97
CA VAL A 161 30.59 5.90 -16.04
C VAL A 161 29.47 6.57 -16.83
N VAL A 162 29.12 6.00 -17.98
CA VAL A 162 28.10 6.55 -18.87
C VAL A 162 26.73 6.51 -18.18
N GLY A 163 25.99 7.63 -18.28
CA GLY A 163 24.63 7.74 -17.72
C GLY A 163 24.61 7.73 -16.19
N SER A 164 25.69 8.13 -15.54
CA SER A 164 25.73 8.34 -14.09
C SER A 164 26.65 9.49 -13.74
N TYR A 165 26.34 10.17 -12.64
CA TYR A 165 27.22 11.11 -11.96
C TYR A 165 28.02 10.37 -10.89
N LEU A 166 29.26 10.79 -10.66
CA LEU A 166 30.11 10.32 -9.59
C LEU A 166 30.41 11.48 -8.64
N ASP A 167 29.65 11.62 -7.57
CA ASP A 167 29.81 12.73 -6.63
C ASP A 167 30.86 12.39 -5.56
N LEU A 168 31.81 13.28 -5.32
CA LEU A 168 32.91 13.03 -4.38
C LEU A 168 32.41 13.16 -2.92
N VAL A 169 32.55 12.10 -2.14
CA VAL A 169 32.14 12.04 -0.72
C VAL A 169 33.33 12.29 0.21
N TYR A 170 34.46 11.65 -0.10
CA TYR A 170 35.66 11.69 0.74
C TYR A 170 36.91 11.58 -0.13
N ILE A 171 37.95 12.31 0.25
CA ILE A 171 39.29 12.20 -0.34
C ILE A 171 40.34 12.20 0.77
N MET A 172 41.38 11.38 0.60
CA MET A 172 42.57 11.38 1.43
C MET A 172 43.81 11.31 0.55
N GLY A 173 44.82 12.09 0.90
CA GLY A 173 46.15 12.07 0.29
C GLY A 173 47.22 11.71 1.30
N ALA A 174 48.16 10.86 0.91
CA ALA A 174 49.38 10.55 1.65
C ALA A 174 50.59 10.96 0.80
N ASN A 175 51.45 11.81 1.33
CA ASN A 175 52.63 12.35 0.64
C ASN A 175 53.88 11.76 1.27
N ASN A 176 54.72 11.14 0.46
CA ASN A 176 55.98 10.52 0.90
C ASN A 176 57.22 11.40 0.68
N SER A 177 57.03 12.68 0.37
CA SER A 177 58.12 13.63 0.11
C SER A 177 58.34 14.61 1.24
N ASP A 178 59.51 15.25 1.23
CA ASP A 178 59.93 16.25 2.22
C ASP A 178 59.31 17.64 2.01
N VAL A 179 58.44 17.79 1.00
CA VAL A 179 57.79 19.07 0.65
C VAL A 179 56.28 18.88 0.67
N ALA A 180 55.54 19.88 1.17
CA ALA A 180 54.08 19.87 1.08
C ALA A 180 53.63 20.00 -0.38
N VAL A 181 52.64 19.22 -0.79
CA VAL A 181 52.14 19.18 -2.16
C VAL A 181 50.71 19.68 -2.19
N THR A 182 50.38 20.45 -3.23
CA THR A 182 49.00 20.84 -3.52
C THR A 182 48.47 19.92 -4.62
N VAL A 183 47.34 19.27 -4.35
CA VAL A 183 46.65 18.39 -5.30
C VAL A 183 45.34 19.06 -5.70
N ASP A 184 45.18 19.30 -6.99
CA ASP A 184 43.95 19.82 -7.56
C ASP A 184 43.09 18.67 -8.08
N LEU A 185 41.82 18.66 -7.69
CA LEU A 185 40.82 17.69 -8.16
C LEU A 185 39.92 18.35 -9.20
N ARG A 186 39.60 17.59 -10.25
CA ARG A 186 38.72 18.03 -11.34
C ARG A 186 37.69 16.95 -11.65
N ALA A 187 36.48 17.41 -11.99
CA ALA A 187 35.34 16.55 -12.32
C ALA A 187 35.29 16.15 -13.82
N ALA A 188 36.37 16.45 -14.57
CA ALA A 188 36.63 16.06 -15.95
C ALA A 188 38.12 16.27 -16.26
N THR A 189 38.68 15.49 -17.19
CA THR A 189 40.05 15.67 -17.69
C THR A 189 40.22 17.06 -18.31
N ALA A 190 41.30 17.76 -17.93
CA ALA A 190 41.54 19.17 -18.29
C ALA A 190 40.37 20.13 -17.94
N GLY A 191 39.50 19.73 -17.01
CA GLY A 191 38.39 20.54 -16.52
C GLY A 191 38.82 21.61 -15.50
N ASN A 192 37.82 22.34 -14.98
CA ASN A 192 38.06 23.29 -13.89
C ASN A 192 38.39 22.55 -12.59
N VAL A 193 39.26 23.14 -11.78
CA VAL A 193 39.55 22.67 -10.42
C VAL A 193 38.30 22.89 -9.56
N VAL A 194 37.79 21.80 -8.98
CA VAL A 194 36.59 21.82 -8.12
C VAL A 194 36.94 21.74 -6.63
N MET A 195 38.11 21.19 -6.30
CA MET A 195 38.65 21.12 -4.94
C MET A 195 40.17 21.10 -5.00
N THR A 196 40.81 21.75 -4.03
CA THR A 196 42.26 21.68 -3.83
C THR A 196 42.56 21.09 -2.45
N LEU A 197 43.45 20.11 -2.40
CA LEU A 197 43.87 19.42 -1.19
C LEU A 197 45.37 19.65 -0.95
N GLN A 198 45.72 20.31 0.14
CA GLN A 198 47.11 20.48 0.54
C GLN A 198 47.56 19.31 1.42
N VAL A 199 48.45 18.46 0.91
CA VAL A 199 49.00 17.31 1.62
C VAL A 199 50.35 17.70 2.24
N PRO A 200 50.51 17.66 3.58
CA PRO A 200 51.77 18.03 4.23
C PRO A 200 52.91 17.09 3.84
N ALA A 201 54.16 17.56 3.98
CA ALA A 201 55.35 16.72 3.80
C ALA A 201 55.32 15.51 4.75
N ASN A 202 55.69 14.33 4.24
CA ASN A 202 55.76 13.07 4.99
C ASN A 202 54.50 12.79 5.85
N GLY A 203 53.32 13.16 5.33
CA GLY A 203 52.10 13.20 6.10
C GLY A 203 50.87 12.78 5.32
N THR A 204 49.75 12.75 6.03
CA THR A 204 48.44 12.45 5.46
C THR A 204 47.48 13.58 5.75
N THR A 205 46.57 13.83 4.82
CA THR A 205 45.46 14.77 4.99
C THR A 205 44.23 14.19 4.32
N GLY A 206 43.04 14.52 4.80
CA GLY A 206 41.81 14.10 4.17
C GLY A 206 40.66 15.04 4.48
N ILE A 207 39.69 15.08 3.57
CA ILE A 207 38.50 15.91 3.67
C ILE A 207 37.29 15.01 3.43
N ALA A 208 36.38 14.99 4.40
CA ALA A 208 35.04 14.46 4.22
C ALA A 208 34.12 15.62 3.83
N CYS A 209 33.45 15.50 2.69
CA CYS A 209 32.52 16.51 2.22
C CYS A 209 31.22 16.38 3.03
N PRO A 210 30.75 17.42 3.73
CA PRO A 210 29.51 17.35 4.50
C PRO A 210 28.29 17.13 3.59
N VAL A 211 28.40 17.55 2.33
CA VAL A 211 27.50 17.24 1.22
C VAL A 211 28.39 16.74 0.07
N PRO A 212 28.06 15.63 -0.62
CA PRO A 212 28.85 15.16 -1.76
C PRO A 212 29.11 16.29 -2.77
N LEU A 213 30.35 16.42 -3.23
CA LEU A 213 30.72 17.42 -4.22
C LEU A 213 30.28 16.94 -5.61
N PRO A 214 29.34 17.63 -6.28
CA PRO A 214 28.68 17.09 -7.46
C PRO A 214 29.61 17.08 -8.69
N GLN A 215 29.45 16.07 -9.53
CA GLN A 215 30.05 16.06 -10.86
C GLN A 215 29.25 16.93 -11.85
N GLY A 216 29.93 17.67 -12.73
CA GLY A 216 29.28 18.61 -13.66
C GLY A 216 28.42 17.95 -14.74
N ASP A 217 28.89 16.84 -15.32
CA ASP A 217 28.21 16.10 -16.38
C ASP A 217 28.37 14.59 -16.20
N THR A 218 27.40 13.80 -16.66
CA THR A 218 27.48 12.34 -16.66
C THR A 218 28.55 11.84 -17.64
N GLY A 219 29.17 10.70 -17.34
CA GLY A 219 30.16 10.11 -18.26
C GLY A 219 31.51 10.81 -18.27
N ASN A 220 31.75 11.78 -17.38
CA ASN A 220 33.07 12.33 -17.13
C ASN A 220 33.83 11.46 -16.11
N ASN A 221 35.16 11.51 -16.17
CA ASN A 221 36.03 10.94 -15.13
C ASN A 221 36.33 11.97 -14.04
N TRP A 222 36.81 11.52 -12.88
CA TRP A 222 37.53 12.42 -11.98
C TRP A 222 39.02 12.28 -12.22
N THR A 223 39.70 13.41 -12.21
CA THR A 223 41.15 13.48 -12.34
C THR A 223 41.73 14.23 -11.14
N ALA A 224 42.99 13.95 -10.86
CA ALA A 224 43.79 14.65 -9.89
C ALA A 224 45.09 15.11 -10.55
N ASP A 225 45.53 16.30 -10.19
CA ASP A 225 46.71 16.95 -10.74
C ASP A 225 47.56 17.54 -9.61
N MET A 226 48.87 17.59 -9.82
CA MET A 226 49.80 18.24 -8.90
C MET A 226 50.93 18.89 -9.70
N GLY A 227 51.66 19.83 -9.11
CA GLY A 227 52.88 20.32 -9.73
C GLY A 227 53.92 19.21 -9.92
N ASP A 228 54.74 19.29 -10.96
CA ASP A 228 55.88 18.38 -11.11
C ASP A 228 56.94 18.68 -10.04
N ILE A 229 57.14 17.72 -9.13
CA ILE A 229 58.09 17.81 -8.04
C ILE A 229 58.90 16.51 -8.07
N THR A 230 60.17 16.62 -8.46
CA THR A 230 61.04 15.45 -8.63
C THR A 230 61.18 14.66 -7.32
N GLY A 231 60.97 13.35 -7.40
CA GLY A 231 61.11 12.45 -6.25
C GLY A 231 59.90 12.44 -5.31
N THR A 232 58.82 13.12 -5.66
CA THR A 232 57.59 13.15 -4.86
C THR A 232 56.57 12.14 -5.38
N SER A 233 55.90 11.43 -4.47
CA SER A 233 54.71 10.65 -4.77
C SER A 233 53.58 10.98 -3.80
N VAL A 234 52.39 11.23 -4.34
CA VAL A 234 51.18 11.40 -3.54
C VAL A 234 50.21 10.26 -3.84
N PHE A 235 49.88 9.49 -2.82
CA PHE A 235 48.89 8.42 -2.90
C PHE A 235 47.52 8.98 -2.54
N LEU A 236 46.56 8.86 -3.44
CA LEU A 236 45.19 9.32 -3.24
C LEU A 236 44.26 8.12 -3.03
N THR A 237 43.33 8.27 -2.10
CA THR A 237 42.18 7.38 -1.91
C THR A 237 40.92 8.23 -1.85
N ALA A 238 39.93 7.89 -2.68
CA ALA A 238 38.69 8.64 -2.80
C ALA A 238 37.47 7.73 -2.68
N LEU A 239 36.37 8.29 -2.18
CA LEU A 239 35.05 7.67 -2.12
C LEU A 239 34.06 8.50 -2.93
N PHE A 240 33.34 7.86 -3.83
CA PHE A 240 32.33 8.46 -4.69
C PHE A 240 30.96 7.85 -4.44
N SER A 241 29.94 8.69 -4.51
CA SER A 241 28.54 8.34 -4.62
C SER A 241 28.17 8.29 -6.10
N ARG A 242 27.54 7.21 -6.55
CA ARG A 242 27.03 7.10 -7.92
C ARG A 242 25.55 7.48 -7.93
N GLU A 243 25.23 8.53 -8.67
CA GLU A 243 23.86 8.96 -8.93
C GLU A 243 23.48 8.56 -10.37
N ILE A 244 22.32 7.94 -10.55
CA ILE A 244 21.79 7.51 -11.86
C ILE A 244 20.68 8.47 -12.28
#